data_AF-A0A0D8XA62-F1
#
_entry.id   AF-A0A0D8XA62-F1
#
_cell.length_a   1.000
_cell.length_b   1.000
_cell.length_c   1.000
_cell.angle_alpha   90.00
_cell.angle_beta   90.00
_cell.angle_gamma   90.00
#
_symmetry.space_group_name_H-M   'P 1'
#
loop_
_entity.id
_entity.type
_entity.pdbx_description
1 polymer ?
#
loop_
_entity_poly.entity_id
_entity_poly.type
_entity_poly.pdbx_seq_one_letter_code
_entity_poly.pdbx_strand_id
1 'polypeptide(L)'
;MKSKAFHDAYKGLPIHRWYRRNFKAHFQCFYILGQSTLQPPPRLFCIDRYGRFNVNNACPVCRDEYLFFDYRNPTLIEQFLADGTHEPIGILRSGLCREQYAMLKAQLLAAKEHGAITFAVHFRNFDFRDWYEDWTGTRMPHVDRAAIQLQDIHPDPLVPFPVFKRDYNNDWDEWWLRHDKFARKAK
;
A
#
# COMPACT_ATOMS: atom_id res chain seq x y z
N MET A 1 -6.08 8.94 -11.14
CA MET A 1 -5.95 9.89 -10.00
C MET A 1 -5.38 11.26 -10.40
N LYS A 2 -4.40 11.36 -11.30
CA LYS A 2 -3.79 12.65 -11.70
C LYS A 2 -4.63 13.47 -12.72
N SER A 3 -5.85 13.05 -13.05
CA SER A 3 -6.66 13.74 -14.05
C SER A 3 -7.31 15.00 -13.47
N LYS A 4 -7.49 16.02 -14.32
CA LYS A 4 -8.16 17.28 -13.93
C LYS A 4 -9.58 17.02 -13.41
N ALA A 5 -10.34 16.17 -14.10
CA ALA A 5 -11.70 15.80 -13.70
C ALA A 5 -11.76 15.18 -12.29
N PHE A 6 -10.79 14.34 -11.93
CA PHE A 6 -10.72 13.76 -10.59
C PHE A 6 -10.44 14.83 -9.53
N HIS A 7 -9.47 15.72 -9.79
CA HIS A 7 -9.14 16.81 -8.89
C HIS A 7 -10.35 17.74 -8.66
N ASP A 8 -11.05 18.12 -9.73
CA ASP A 8 -12.20 19.03 -9.64
C ASP A 8 -13.39 18.38 -8.89
N ALA A 9 -13.60 17.07 -9.07
CA ALA A 9 -14.68 16.33 -8.41
C ALA A 9 -14.47 16.14 -6.89
N TYR A 10 -13.28 15.69 -6.47
CA TYR A 10 -13.04 15.31 -5.07
C TYR A 10 -12.23 16.34 -4.26
N LYS A 11 -11.65 17.35 -4.91
CA LYS A 11 -10.93 18.47 -4.29
C LYS A 11 -9.81 18.04 -3.33
N GLY A 12 -9.10 16.96 -3.67
CA GLY A 12 -8.01 16.40 -2.86
C GLY A 12 -8.45 15.66 -1.59
N LEU A 13 -9.75 15.50 -1.34
CA LEU A 13 -10.28 14.69 -0.24
C LEU A 13 -10.40 13.22 -0.66
N PRO A 14 -10.35 12.26 0.30
CA PRO A 14 -10.53 10.85 -0.01
C PRO A 14 -11.96 10.59 -0.50
N ILE A 15 -12.10 9.69 -1.48
CA ILE A 15 -13.36 9.47 -2.21
C ILE A 15 -14.52 9.13 -1.26
N HIS A 16 -14.28 8.27 -0.26
CA HIS A 16 -15.31 7.83 0.66
C HIS A 16 -15.88 8.94 1.57
N ARG A 17 -15.21 10.11 1.66
CA ARG A 17 -15.65 11.26 2.46
C ARG A 17 -16.93 11.91 1.94
N TRP A 18 -17.14 11.85 0.63
CA TRP A 18 -18.28 12.44 -0.08
C TRP A 18 -19.52 11.56 -0.08
N TYR A 19 -19.42 10.36 0.49
CA TYR A 19 -20.48 9.39 0.49
C TYR A 19 -21.11 9.23 1.87
N ARG A 20 -22.44 9.20 1.91
CA ARG A 20 -23.23 8.90 3.11
C ARG A 20 -24.26 7.83 2.79
N ARG A 21 -24.31 6.80 3.63
CA ARG A 21 -25.31 5.74 3.51
C ARG A 21 -26.66 6.20 4.04
N ASN A 22 -27.70 5.83 3.30
CA ASN A 22 -29.09 5.94 3.76
C ASN A 22 -29.44 4.63 4.45
N PHE A 23 -29.62 4.66 5.76
CA PHE A 23 -30.14 3.55 6.54
C PHE A 23 -31.12 4.10 7.57
N LYS A 24 -32.15 3.32 7.91
CA LYS A 24 -33.09 3.71 8.97
C LYS A 24 -32.33 3.68 10.29
N ALA A 25 -31.98 4.84 10.82
CA ALA A 25 -31.42 4.94 12.16
C ALA A 25 -32.53 4.56 13.15
N HIS A 26 -32.28 3.60 14.03
CA HIS A 26 -33.16 3.39 15.18
C HIS A 26 -32.88 4.54 16.16
N PHE A 27 -33.89 5.37 16.44
CA PHE A 27 -33.76 6.60 17.26
C PHE A 27 -33.14 6.32 18.65
N GLN A 28 -33.38 5.12 19.20
CA GLN A 28 -32.81 4.64 20.46
C GLN A 28 -31.26 4.51 20.46
N CYS A 29 -30.64 4.29 19.29
CA CYS A 29 -29.19 4.07 19.18
C CYS A 29 -28.38 5.37 19.21
N PHE A 30 -29.02 6.53 19.00
CA PHE A 30 -28.31 7.81 18.96
C PHE A 30 -27.98 8.33 20.38
N TYR A 31 -28.79 8.00 21.38
CA TYR A 31 -28.65 8.54 22.74
C TYR A 31 -27.92 7.64 23.75
N ILE A 32 -27.71 6.35 23.44
CA ILE A 32 -27.19 5.39 24.45
C ILE A 32 -25.70 5.07 24.23
N LEU A 33 -25.23 5.00 22.99
CA LEU A 33 -23.84 4.65 22.66
C LEU A 33 -23.51 5.32 21.33
N GLY A 34 -22.56 6.25 21.28
CA GLY A 34 -22.12 6.91 20.04
C GLY A 34 -21.45 5.95 19.05
N GLN A 35 -22.20 5.01 18.46
CA GLN A 35 -21.64 3.76 17.96
C GLN A 35 -22.09 3.43 16.52
N SER A 36 -21.10 3.38 15.63
CA SER A 36 -21.18 2.77 14.30
C SER A 36 -21.49 1.27 14.32
N THR A 37 -21.45 0.61 15.47
CA THR A 37 -21.66 -0.84 15.65
C THR A 37 -23.12 -1.28 15.52
N LEU A 38 -24.09 -0.36 15.51
CA LEU A 38 -25.53 -0.67 15.39
C LEU A 38 -26.07 -0.46 13.95
N GLN A 39 -25.21 -0.12 13.00
CA GLN A 39 -25.60 0.04 11.60
C GLN A 39 -25.77 -1.33 10.93
N PRO A 40 -26.81 -1.54 10.10
CA PRO A 40 -26.93 -2.77 9.34
C PRO A 40 -25.70 -2.92 8.44
N PRO A 41 -25.25 -4.18 8.23
CA PRO A 41 -24.10 -4.43 7.40
C PRO A 41 -24.40 -3.96 5.97
N PRO A 42 -23.38 -3.49 5.24
CA PRO A 42 -23.58 -2.96 3.90
C PRO A 42 -24.06 -4.06 2.96
N ARG A 43 -24.68 -3.63 1.86
CA ARG A 43 -25.19 -4.51 0.80
C ARG A 43 -24.08 -5.34 0.15
N LEU A 44 -24.47 -6.45 -0.47
CA LEU A 44 -23.56 -7.38 -1.12
C LEU A 44 -22.89 -6.74 -2.34
N PHE A 45 -23.67 -6.26 -3.31
CA PHE A 45 -23.23 -5.60 -4.54
C PHE A 45 -24.09 -4.37 -4.85
N CYS A 46 -23.57 -3.43 -5.65
CA CYS A 46 -24.32 -2.26 -6.14
C CYS A 46 -24.75 -2.39 -7.59
N ILE A 47 -23.93 -3.09 -8.38
CA ILE A 47 -24.05 -3.24 -9.82
C ILE A 47 -24.38 -4.71 -10.08
N ASP A 48 -25.35 -4.96 -10.93
CA ASP A 48 -25.71 -6.31 -11.37
C ASP A 48 -24.70 -6.90 -12.36
N ARG A 49 -24.79 -8.22 -12.60
CA ARG A 49 -24.02 -8.89 -13.66
C ARG A 49 -24.18 -8.28 -15.06
N TYR A 50 -25.27 -7.56 -15.29
CA TYR A 50 -25.56 -6.86 -16.55
C TYR A 50 -25.11 -5.39 -16.56
N GLY A 51 -24.36 -4.94 -15.57
CA GLY A 51 -23.86 -3.55 -15.49
C GLY A 51 -24.93 -2.53 -15.08
N ARG A 52 -26.11 -2.96 -14.64
CA ARG A 52 -27.19 -2.06 -14.20
C ARG A 52 -27.07 -1.73 -12.72
N PHE A 53 -27.41 -0.49 -12.37
CA PHE A 53 -27.52 -0.10 -10.96
C PHE A 53 -28.80 -0.66 -10.36
N ASN A 54 -28.66 -1.49 -9.33
CA ASN A 54 -29.81 -1.97 -8.55
C ASN A 54 -30.33 -0.94 -7.56
N VAL A 55 -29.61 0.17 -7.42
CA VAL A 55 -29.67 1.06 -6.26
C VAL A 55 -29.54 2.50 -6.72
N ASN A 56 -30.32 3.38 -6.10
CA ASN A 56 -30.28 4.82 -6.40
C ASN A 56 -29.07 5.52 -5.75
N ASN A 57 -28.50 4.94 -4.68
CA ASN A 57 -27.31 5.47 -3.99
C ASN A 57 -26.18 4.43 -4.02
N ALA A 58 -25.43 4.37 -5.11
CA ALA A 58 -24.32 3.44 -5.34
C ALA A 58 -23.11 3.73 -4.43
N CYS A 59 -22.21 2.75 -4.24
CA CYS A 59 -21.03 2.94 -3.39
C CYS A 59 -20.08 4.01 -3.99
N PRO A 60 -19.18 4.63 -3.22
CA PRO A 60 -18.32 5.70 -3.73
C PRO A 60 -17.53 5.31 -5.00
N VAL A 61 -17.07 4.06 -5.05
CA VAL A 61 -16.34 3.49 -6.20
C VAL A 61 -17.31 3.09 -7.31
N CYS A 62 -18.42 2.45 -6.96
CA CYS A 62 -19.40 1.92 -7.91
C CYS A 62 -20.15 3.01 -8.68
N ARG A 63 -20.30 4.19 -8.08
CA ARG A 63 -20.97 5.35 -8.71
C ARG A 63 -20.17 5.87 -9.90
N ASP A 64 -18.85 5.78 -9.82
CA ASP A 64 -17.93 6.37 -10.78
C ASP A 64 -17.22 5.24 -11.56
N GLU A 65 -17.63 5.02 -12.80
CA GLU A 65 -17.20 3.88 -13.64
C GLU A 65 -15.68 3.80 -13.86
N TYR A 66 -14.99 4.93 -13.78
CA TYR A 66 -13.54 5.02 -13.97
C TYR A 66 -12.74 4.64 -12.72
N LEU A 67 -13.40 4.47 -11.56
CA LEU A 67 -12.76 4.07 -10.33
C LEU A 67 -12.91 2.55 -10.15
N PHE A 68 -11.79 1.85 -10.22
CA PHE A 68 -11.72 0.43 -9.90
C PHE A 68 -10.42 0.14 -9.12
N PHE A 69 -10.48 -0.84 -8.23
CA PHE A 69 -9.29 -1.25 -7.48
C PHE A 69 -8.37 -2.08 -8.36
N ASP A 70 -7.12 -1.65 -8.45
CA ASP A 70 -6.02 -2.34 -9.13
C ASP A 70 -4.75 -2.08 -8.31
N TYR A 71 -3.94 -3.12 -8.11
CA TYR A 71 -2.67 -3.04 -7.39
C TYR A 71 -1.69 -2.06 -8.05
N ARG A 72 -1.83 -1.83 -9.37
CA ARG A 72 -1.01 -0.86 -10.13
C ARG A 72 -1.29 0.59 -9.74
N ASN A 73 -2.43 0.85 -9.12
CA ASN A 73 -2.83 2.18 -8.66
C ASN A 73 -2.87 2.23 -7.12
N PRO A 74 -1.70 2.29 -6.46
CA PRO A 74 -1.63 2.32 -5.00
C PRO A 74 -2.33 3.56 -4.42
N THR A 75 -2.32 4.70 -5.14
CA THR A 75 -2.91 5.95 -4.67
C THR A 75 -4.42 5.89 -4.43
N LEU A 76 -5.14 4.96 -5.07
CA LEU A 76 -6.55 4.72 -4.78
C LEU A 76 -6.72 3.84 -3.55
N ILE A 77 -5.91 2.79 -3.43
CA ILE A 77 -5.96 1.83 -2.31
C ILE A 77 -5.60 2.53 -1.00
N GLU A 78 -4.57 3.38 -1.01
CA GLU A 78 -4.09 4.16 0.14
C GLU A 78 -5.19 5.03 0.76
N GLN A 79 -6.12 5.57 -0.04
CA GLN A 79 -7.25 6.36 0.48
C GLN A 79 -8.23 5.54 1.34
N PHE A 80 -8.19 4.21 1.22
CA PHE A 80 -9.02 3.28 1.97
C PHE A 80 -8.23 2.54 3.06
N LEU A 81 -7.00 2.94 3.34
CA LEU A 81 -6.22 2.49 4.49
C LEU A 81 -6.48 3.37 5.71
N ALA A 82 -6.37 2.79 6.90
CA ALA A 82 -6.36 3.59 8.11
C ALA A 82 -5.03 4.34 8.25
N ASP A 83 -5.08 5.56 8.79
CA ASP A 83 -3.92 6.45 8.86
C ASP A 83 -2.76 5.78 9.61
N GLY A 84 -1.59 5.69 8.96
CA GLY A 84 -0.40 5.07 9.54
C GLY A 84 -0.42 3.54 9.66
N THR A 85 -1.48 2.87 9.18
CA THR A 85 -1.54 1.41 9.16
C THR A 85 -1.71 0.87 7.73
N HIS A 86 -1.35 -0.40 7.55
CA HIS A 86 -1.52 -1.12 6.29
C HIS A 86 -2.85 -1.90 6.25
N GLU A 87 -3.76 -1.56 7.16
CA GLU A 87 -5.06 -2.21 7.32
C GLU A 87 -6.15 -1.38 6.64
N PRO A 88 -7.07 -2.03 5.92
CA PRO A 88 -8.18 -1.33 5.30
C PRO A 88 -9.14 -0.79 6.36
N ILE A 89 -9.68 0.41 6.13
CA ILE A 89 -10.68 1.01 7.00
C ILE A 89 -11.93 0.10 7.05
N GLY A 90 -12.54 -0.02 8.23
CA GLY A 90 -13.75 -0.82 8.42
C GLY A 90 -14.85 -0.51 7.40
N ILE A 91 -15.54 -1.55 6.93
CA ILE A 91 -16.49 -1.49 5.79
C ILE A 91 -17.61 -0.44 5.96
N LEU A 92 -18.05 -0.18 7.19
CA LEU A 92 -19.10 0.81 7.49
C LEU A 92 -18.59 2.25 7.30
N ARG A 93 -17.31 2.49 7.62
CA ARG A 93 -16.65 3.80 7.47
C ARG A 93 -16.19 4.05 6.03
N SER A 94 -15.79 3.00 5.29
CA SER A 94 -15.45 3.13 3.87
C SER A 94 -16.69 3.28 2.96
N GLY A 95 -17.85 2.79 3.40
CA GLY A 95 -19.11 2.93 2.63
C GLY A 95 -19.18 2.06 1.37
N LEU A 96 -18.25 1.11 1.20
CA LEU A 96 -18.21 0.17 0.09
C LEU A 96 -19.29 -0.91 0.22
N CYS A 97 -19.69 -1.51 -0.91
CA CYS A 97 -20.40 -2.80 -0.86
C CYS A 97 -19.42 -3.92 -0.51
N ARG A 98 -19.95 -5.06 -0.04
CA ARG A 98 -19.12 -6.19 0.40
C ARG A 98 -18.23 -6.73 -0.71
N GLU A 99 -18.74 -6.79 -1.93
CA GLU A 99 -17.98 -7.21 -3.11
C GLU A 99 -16.76 -6.30 -3.37
N GLN A 100 -16.97 -4.98 -3.45
CA GLN A 100 -15.88 -4.03 -3.66
C GLN A 100 -14.90 -4.01 -2.48
N TYR A 101 -15.38 -4.26 -1.26
CA TYR A 101 -14.51 -4.39 -0.10
C TYR A 101 -13.66 -5.68 -0.14
N ALA A 102 -14.20 -6.78 -0.65
CA ALA A 102 -13.42 -7.99 -0.91
C ALA A 102 -12.40 -7.77 -2.02
N MET A 103 -12.79 -7.06 -3.09
CA MET A 103 -11.89 -6.67 -4.17
C MET A 103 -10.74 -5.77 -3.67
N LEU A 104 -11.04 -4.78 -2.82
CA LEU A 104 -10.02 -3.97 -2.14
C LEU A 104 -9.02 -4.85 -1.39
N LYS A 105 -9.49 -5.82 -0.59
CA LYS A 105 -8.60 -6.72 0.17
C LYS A 105 -7.74 -7.59 -0.75
N ALA A 106 -8.31 -8.13 -1.82
CA ALA A 106 -7.58 -8.94 -2.79
C ALA A 106 -6.49 -8.11 -3.49
N GLN A 107 -6.83 -6.90 -3.93
CA GLN A 107 -5.87 -5.99 -4.59
C GLN A 107 -4.82 -5.46 -3.62
N LEU A 108 -5.15 -5.26 -2.35
CA LEU A 108 -4.21 -4.90 -1.31
C LEU A 108 -3.21 -6.04 -1.06
N LEU A 109 -3.67 -7.29 -1.05
CA LEU A 109 -2.79 -8.46 -0.95
C LEU A 109 -1.85 -8.52 -2.17
N ALA A 110 -2.39 -8.41 -3.39
CA ALA A 110 -1.59 -8.37 -4.61
C ALA A 110 -0.58 -7.21 -4.61
N ALA A 111 -0.99 -6.02 -4.13
CA ALA A 111 -0.11 -4.86 -4.01
C ALA A 111 1.05 -5.09 -3.02
N LYS A 112 0.81 -5.84 -1.93
CA LYS A 112 1.87 -6.24 -0.99
C LYS A 112 2.83 -7.24 -1.62
N GLU A 113 2.32 -8.23 -2.36
CA GLU A 113 3.14 -9.23 -3.06
C GLU A 113 4.01 -8.60 -4.15
N HIS A 114 3.46 -7.64 -4.90
CA HIS A 114 4.19 -6.90 -5.93
C HIS A 114 5.06 -5.75 -5.39
N GLY A 115 5.00 -5.45 -4.08
CA GLY A 115 5.75 -4.34 -3.49
C GLY A 115 5.29 -2.95 -3.95
N ALA A 116 4.05 -2.81 -4.43
CA ALA A 116 3.48 -1.54 -4.88
C ALA A 116 3.11 -0.59 -3.72
N ILE A 117 2.89 -1.15 -2.52
CA ILE A 117 2.55 -0.41 -1.29
C ILE A 117 3.59 -0.74 -0.23
N THR A 118 4.02 0.26 0.54
CA THR A 118 4.91 0.06 1.68
C THR A 118 4.12 -0.43 2.89
N PHE A 119 4.59 -1.50 3.52
CA PHE A 119 3.99 -2.04 4.74
C PHE A 119 5.07 -2.55 5.69
N ALA A 120 4.70 -2.70 6.97
CA ALA A 120 5.59 -3.26 7.98
C ALA A 120 5.62 -4.79 7.85
N VAL A 121 6.81 -5.35 7.58
CA VAL A 121 7.06 -6.80 7.61
C VAL A 121 7.61 -7.18 8.98
N HIS A 122 6.97 -8.13 9.65
CA HIS A 122 7.49 -8.72 10.88
C HIS A 122 8.63 -9.68 10.53
N PHE A 123 9.76 -9.54 11.21
CA PHE A 123 10.88 -10.45 11.06
C PHE A 123 10.75 -11.57 12.09
N ARG A 124 11.13 -12.77 11.70
CA ARG A 124 11.16 -13.93 12.58
C ARG A 124 12.62 -14.29 12.83
N ASN A 125 12.96 -14.51 14.09
CA ASN A 125 14.27 -15.06 14.45
C ASN A 125 14.13 -16.58 14.48
N PHE A 126 15.10 -17.27 13.91
CA PHE A 126 15.19 -18.73 13.94
C PHE A 126 16.32 -19.13 14.88
N ASP A 127 16.08 -20.09 15.77
CA ASP A 127 17.12 -20.67 16.61
C ASP A 127 17.76 -21.87 15.89
N PHE A 128 18.91 -21.65 15.25
CA PHE A 128 19.54 -22.68 14.42
C PHE A 128 19.89 -23.98 15.15
N ARG A 129 19.93 -23.97 16.48
CA ARG A 129 20.18 -25.15 17.33
C ARG A 129 19.06 -26.19 17.22
N ASP A 130 17.83 -25.78 16.91
CA ASP A 130 16.71 -26.71 16.75
C ASP A 130 16.88 -27.59 15.49
N TRP A 131 17.73 -27.19 14.56
CA TRP A 131 17.97 -27.88 13.28
C TRP A 131 19.35 -28.51 13.17
N TYR A 132 20.33 -28.00 13.91
CA TYR A 132 21.72 -28.47 13.85
C TYR A 132 22.25 -28.74 15.26
N GLU A 133 22.44 -30.03 15.57
CA GLU A 133 22.96 -30.50 16.87
C GLU A 133 24.37 -29.94 17.16
N ASP A 134 25.16 -29.73 16.11
CA ASP A 134 26.56 -29.31 16.19
C ASP A 134 26.72 -27.78 16.25
N TRP A 135 25.62 -27.01 16.27
CA TRP A 135 25.68 -25.56 16.17
C TRP A 135 26.17 -24.91 17.48
N THR A 136 27.43 -24.48 17.49
CA THR A 136 28.09 -23.86 18.66
C THR A 136 27.90 -22.34 18.75
N GLY A 137 27.20 -21.73 17.79
CA GLY A 137 26.96 -20.28 17.77
C GLY A 137 26.14 -19.79 18.98
N THR A 138 26.37 -18.54 19.38
CA THR A 138 25.56 -17.87 20.41
C THR A 138 24.10 -17.74 19.97
N ARG A 139 23.18 -17.82 20.93
CA ARG A 139 21.75 -17.63 20.67
C ARG A 139 21.53 -16.19 20.21
N MET A 140 20.88 -16.02 19.04
CA MET A 140 20.55 -14.69 18.56
C MET A 140 19.56 -14.02 19.52
N PRO A 141 19.77 -12.73 19.87
CA PRO A 141 18.86 -12.02 20.76
C PRO A 141 17.45 -11.96 20.16
N HIS A 142 16.45 -11.90 21.03
CA HIS A 142 15.08 -11.64 20.61
C HIS A 142 14.97 -10.19 20.12
N VAL A 143 14.52 -9.99 18.88
CA VAL A 143 14.41 -8.65 18.29
C VAL A 143 12.98 -8.16 18.45
N ASP A 144 12.70 -7.48 19.57
CA ASP A 144 11.45 -6.76 19.78
C ASP A 144 11.56 -5.36 19.15
N ARG A 145 10.82 -5.11 18.07
CA ARG A 145 10.80 -3.80 17.37
C ARG A 145 9.99 -2.71 18.09
N ALA A 146 9.86 -2.77 19.40
CA ALA A 146 9.40 -1.60 20.14
C ALA A 146 10.63 -0.71 20.42
N ALA A 147 10.91 0.21 19.47
CA ALA A 147 11.84 1.35 19.60
C ALA A 147 13.35 1.15 19.41
N ILE A 148 13.81 0.22 18.56
CA ILE A 148 15.25 0.08 18.27
C ILE A 148 15.60 0.90 17.00
N GLN A 149 16.51 1.88 17.13
CA GLN A 149 17.03 2.64 15.98
C GLN A 149 17.92 1.70 15.14
N LEU A 150 17.95 1.88 13.81
CA LEU A 150 18.78 1.06 12.92
C LEU A 150 20.28 1.07 13.32
N GLN A 151 20.72 2.13 14.02
CA GLN A 151 22.08 2.30 14.55
C GLN A 151 22.41 1.35 15.71
N ASP A 152 21.40 0.90 16.47
CA ASP A 152 21.59 0.01 17.63
C ASP A 152 21.75 -1.46 17.22
N ILE A 153 21.35 -1.80 15.98
CA ILE A 153 21.42 -3.15 15.42
C ILE A 153 22.85 -3.51 14.98
N HIS A 154 23.68 -2.49 14.70
CA HIS A 154 25.10 -2.66 14.37
C HIS A 154 25.93 -1.59 15.12
N PRO A 155 26.44 -1.90 16.33
CA PRO A 155 27.33 -0.99 17.07
C PRO A 155 28.73 -0.89 16.43
N ASP A 156 29.01 -1.72 15.42
CA ASP A 156 30.27 -1.71 14.70
C ASP A 156 30.35 -0.44 13.83
N PRO A 157 31.46 0.33 13.88
CA PRO A 157 31.65 1.40 12.93
C PRO A 157 31.62 0.80 11.52
N LEU A 158 30.83 1.39 10.62
CA LEU A 158 30.73 0.95 9.23
C LEU A 158 32.15 0.72 8.69
N VAL A 159 32.50 -0.54 8.48
CA VAL A 159 33.81 -0.90 7.94
C VAL A 159 33.84 -0.32 6.54
N PRO A 160 34.72 0.64 6.23
CA PRO A 160 34.87 1.08 4.86
C PRO A 160 35.43 -0.11 4.10
N PHE A 161 34.60 -0.78 3.31
CA PHE A 161 35.09 -1.72 2.33
C PHE A 161 36.10 -0.95 1.47
N PRO A 162 37.33 -1.45 1.26
CA PRO A 162 38.20 -0.87 0.27
C PRO A 162 37.45 -0.97 -1.04
N VAL A 163 36.90 0.15 -1.49
CA VAL A 163 36.38 0.29 -2.83
C VAL A 163 37.60 0.02 -3.68
N PHE A 164 37.68 -1.19 -4.26
CA PHE A 164 38.60 -1.48 -5.34
C PHE A 164 38.50 -0.27 -6.25
N LYS A 165 39.62 0.48 -6.37
CA LYS A 165 39.63 1.83 -6.94
C LYS A 165 38.65 1.84 -8.10
N ARG A 166 37.56 2.60 -7.98
CA ARG A 166 36.76 2.93 -9.15
C ARG A 166 37.77 3.49 -10.13
N ASP A 167 37.93 2.87 -11.28
CA ASP A 167 38.96 3.24 -12.23
C ASP A 167 38.68 4.63 -12.81
N TYR A 168 38.91 5.68 -12.01
CA TYR A 168 38.87 7.05 -12.48
C TYR A 168 40.09 7.22 -13.40
N ASN A 169 39.86 7.71 -14.62
CA ASN A 169 40.78 7.77 -15.75
C ASN A 169 40.98 6.47 -16.55
N ASN A 170 40.03 5.53 -16.51
CA ASN A 170 39.95 4.53 -17.58
C ASN A 170 39.33 5.15 -18.84
N ASP A 171 39.91 4.84 -19.99
CA ASP A 171 39.54 5.28 -21.37
C ASP A 171 38.07 5.02 -21.77
N TRP A 172 37.31 4.36 -20.88
CA TRP A 172 35.86 4.10 -21.00
C TRP A 172 35.00 5.31 -20.62
N ASP A 173 35.48 6.19 -19.72
CA ASP A 173 34.75 7.40 -19.33
C ASP A 173 34.78 8.49 -20.43
N GLU A 174 35.62 8.38 -21.46
CA GLU A 174 35.73 9.36 -22.56
C GLU A 174 35.15 8.85 -23.90
N TRP A 175 34.30 7.82 -23.87
CA TRP A 175 33.79 7.16 -25.09
C TRP A 175 33.16 8.12 -26.13
N TRP A 176 32.56 9.23 -25.70
CA TRP A 176 31.97 10.24 -26.60
C TRP A 176 33.01 10.93 -27.50
N LEU A 177 34.26 11.11 -27.05
CA LEU A 177 35.34 11.69 -27.88
C LEU A 177 35.68 10.76 -29.05
N ARG A 178 35.61 9.44 -28.84
CA ARG A 178 35.84 8.42 -29.88
C ARG A 178 34.68 8.37 -30.88
N HIS A 179 33.45 8.50 -30.37
CA HIS A 179 32.24 8.52 -31.21
C HIS A 179 32.21 9.75 -32.13
N ASP A 180 32.61 10.92 -31.61
CA ASP A 180 32.67 12.16 -32.39
C ASP A 180 33.80 12.11 -33.44
N LYS A 181 34.96 11.53 -33.10
CA LYS A 181 36.05 11.28 -34.06
C LYS A 181 35.63 10.34 -35.19
N PHE A 182 34.88 9.28 -34.87
CA PHE A 182 34.34 8.35 -35.87
C PHE A 182 33.29 9.02 -36.77
N ALA A 183 32.37 9.80 -36.19
CA ALA A 183 31.34 10.52 -36.93
C ALA A 183 31.94 11.59 -37.86
N ARG A 184 33.01 12.28 -37.44
CA ARG A 184 33.74 13.26 -38.27
C ARG A 184 34.56 12.62 -39.38
N LYS A 185 35.00 11.36 -39.23
CA LYS A 185 35.74 10.61 -40.25
C LYS A 185 34.83 9.94 -41.30
N ALA A 186 33.53 9.83 -40.99
CA ALA A 186 32.51 9.23 -41.86
C ALA A 186 31.75 10.28 -42.72
N LYS A 187 32.06 11.56 -42.57
CA LYS A 187 31.70 12.66 -43.49
C LYS A 187 32.90 12.99 -44.37
#